data_AF-A0A8J8W7G0-F1
#
_entry.id   AF-A0A8J8W7G0-F1
#
_cell.length_a   1.000
_cell.length_b   1.000
_cell.length_c   1.000
_cell.angle_alpha   90.00
_cell.angle_beta   90.00
_cell.angle_gamma   90.00
#
_symmetry.space_group_name_H-M   'P 1'
#
loop_
_entity.id
_entity.type
_entity.pdbx_description
1 polymer ?
#
loop_
_entity_poly.entity_id
_entity_poly.type
_entity_poly.pdbx_seq_one_letter_code
_entity_poly.pdbx_strand_id
1 'polypeptide(L)'
;MTLRLTSAPVAGVKKRKSTPRSRDSPFADHGRRKPHSPAAHAVKTAAENLGDEIPLPDTGRSQYISQTAEVRDVVAAIRSIRTRMFDELPQRAGMNSTRIAEVLNLRRSLPPLASVAHIHTLLNAPTQVEREIVELLQAGRIRRLIIPGRGNDAAGLGDCLVLAEEWEETVRENSALSEELKEKFLDILSRIGPSSALSQSIFTPDEYRVLVRAGFLVSSSTYTQASLNVTSLPNLPPAVISSASRKGPALASDNDRPVQTDAQARAATLFLSLPNTGTYLRLLGAGRAHLIALLRRSPCSEAPLSLLKDRWDGAVETEKSFHLAKRARGEFAGILPGRTKKWKDLYGMQFRWALEEALGAGLVEIFETGSVGPGIRCL
;
A
#
# COMPACT_ATOMS: atom_id res chain seq x y z
N MET A 1 -28.76 -61.15 8.07
CA MET A 1 -27.68 -61.83 7.32
C MET A 1 -26.46 -60.94 7.32
N THR A 2 -25.34 -61.47 7.80
CA THR A 2 -24.08 -60.79 8.13
C THR A 2 -23.15 -60.75 6.90
N LEU A 3 -22.68 -59.56 6.52
CA LEU A 3 -21.73 -59.39 5.42
C LEU A 3 -20.29 -59.52 5.93
N ARG A 4 -19.62 -60.62 5.55
CA ARG A 4 -18.20 -60.89 5.77
C ARG A 4 -17.36 -60.15 4.74
N LEU A 5 -16.48 -59.26 5.19
CA LEU A 5 -15.40 -58.66 4.40
C LEU A 5 -14.24 -59.66 4.29
N THR A 6 -13.84 -60.04 3.07
CA THR A 6 -12.63 -60.81 2.79
C THR A 6 -11.57 -59.89 2.18
N SER A 7 -10.38 -59.85 2.78
CA SER A 7 -9.20 -59.15 2.27
C SER A 7 -8.54 -59.96 1.15
N ALA A 8 -8.21 -59.30 0.03
CA ALA A 8 -7.45 -59.89 -1.07
C ALA A 8 -5.95 -60.07 -0.71
N PRO A 9 -5.26 -61.11 -1.21
CA PRO A 9 -3.88 -61.42 -0.85
C PRO A 9 -2.87 -60.50 -1.54
N VAL A 10 -1.86 -60.07 -0.79
CA VAL A 10 -0.72 -59.28 -1.26
C VAL A 10 0.24 -60.18 -2.05
N ALA A 11 0.37 -59.94 -3.35
CA ALA A 11 1.38 -60.59 -4.20
C ALA A 11 2.78 -60.04 -3.89
N GLY A 12 3.60 -60.83 -3.18
CA GLY A 12 5.00 -60.52 -2.90
C GLY A 12 5.89 -60.68 -4.14
N VAL A 13 6.17 -59.58 -4.84
CA VAL A 13 7.16 -59.55 -5.93
C VAL A 13 8.57 -59.45 -5.34
N LYS A 14 9.30 -60.57 -5.32
CA LYS A 14 10.75 -60.60 -5.04
C LYS A 14 11.52 -60.01 -6.23
N LYS A 15 12.06 -58.79 -6.09
CA LYS A 15 13.01 -58.22 -7.06
C LYS A 15 14.34 -58.98 -7.04
N ARG A 16 14.62 -59.77 -8.08
CA ARG A 16 15.97 -60.28 -8.36
C ARG A 16 16.86 -59.13 -8.83
N LYS A 17 18.03 -58.97 -8.21
CA LYS A 17 19.06 -58.00 -8.58
C LYS A 17 19.93 -58.61 -9.69
N SER A 18 19.63 -58.31 -10.95
CA SER A 18 20.54 -58.54 -12.07
C SER A 18 21.09 -57.20 -12.54
N THR A 19 22.42 -57.08 -12.55
CA THR A 19 23.15 -55.94 -13.10
C THR A 19 23.16 -56.04 -14.63
N PRO A 20 22.67 -55.05 -15.39
CA PRO A 20 22.86 -55.04 -16.83
C PRO A 20 24.31 -54.63 -17.14
N ARG A 21 25.01 -55.44 -17.95
CA ARG A 21 26.30 -55.07 -18.55
C ARG A 21 26.11 -53.82 -19.42
N SER A 22 26.88 -52.76 -19.17
CA SER A 22 26.95 -51.60 -20.05
C SER A 22 27.58 -52.00 -21.38
N ARG A 23 26.93 -51.67 -22.49
CA ARG A 23 27.57 -51.66 -23.80
C ARG A 23 28.40 -50.37 -23.90
N ASP A 24 29.70 -50.51 -24.09
CA ASP A 24 30.60 -49.39 -24.30
C ASP A 24 30.26 -48.70 -25.63
N SER A 25 30.07 -47.38 -25.57
CA SER A 25 29.83 -46.57 -26.77
C SER A 25 31.16 -46.34 -27.51
N PRO A 26 31.19 -46.38 -28.85
CA PRO A 26 32.42 -46.23 -29.63
C PRO A 26 33.01 -44.80 -29.62
N PHE A 27 32.42 -43.88 -28.85
CA PHE A 27 32.85 -42.48 -28.73
C PHE A 27 33.42 -42.12 -27.35
N ALA A 28 33.59 -43.11 -26.46
CA ALA A 28 34.09 -42.88 -25.10
C ALA A 28 35.58 -42.47 -25.05
N ASP A 29 36.37 -42.84 -26.06
CA ASP A 29 37.81 -42.52 -26.16
C ASP A 29 38.12 -41.23 -26.95
N HIS A 30 37.11 -40.46 -27.35
CA HIS A 30 37.37 -39.15 -27.94
C HIS A 30 37.61 -38.11 -26.84
N GLY A 31 38.87 -37.72 -26.67
CA GLY A 31 39.29 -36.67 -25.75
C GLY A 31 38.52 -35.37 -25.99
N ARG A 32 37.62 -35.02 -25.06
CA ARG A 32 36.96 -33.71 -25.05
C ARG A 32 37.98 -32.62 -24.75
N ARG A 33 38.48 -31.95 -25.79
CA ARG A 33 39.20 -30.69 -25.65
C ARG A 33 38.17 -29.60 -25.38
N LYS A 34 38.20 -28.98 -24.19
CA LYS A 34 37.40 -27.78 -23.92
C LYS A 34 37.80 -26.70 -24.93
N PRO A 35 36.85 -26.02 -25.61
CA PRO A 35 37.19 -24.87 -26.42
C PRO A 35 37.65 -23.76 -25.49
N HIS A 36 38.94 -23.42 -25.54
CA HIS A 36 39.43 -22.17 -24.96
C HIS A 36 38.95 -21.04 -25.87
N SER A 37 37.82 -20.42 -25.53
CA SER A 37 37.36 -19.21 -26.17
C SER A 37 38.13 -18.01 -25.58
N PRO A 38 38.93 -17.27 -26.37
CA PRO A 38 39.57 -16.03 -25.90
C PRO A 38 38.55 -14.93 -25.54
N ALA A 39 37.27 -15.11 -25.89
CA ALA A 39 36.18 -14.21 -25.54
C ALA A 39 35.90 -14.12 -24.02
N ALA A 40 36.26 -15.12 -23.22
CA ALA A 40 36.00 -15.08 -21.77
C ALA A 40 36.89 -14.08 -21.02
N HIS A 41 38.10 -13.80 -21.54
CA HIS A 41 38.99 -12.79 -20.96
C HIS A 41 38.65 -11.37 -21.42
N ALA A 42 38.17 -11.19 -22.66
CA ALA A 42 37.71 -9.90 -23.16
C ALA A 42 36.43 -9.41 -22.46
N VAL A 43 35.53 -10.32 -22.06
CA VAL A 43 34.34 -9.96 -21.28
C VAL A 43 34.70 -9.60 -19.83
N LYS A 44 35.76 -10.18 -19.27
CA LYS A 44 36.23 -9.85 -17.91
C LYS A 44 36.90 -8.47 -17.85
N THR A 45 37.71 -8.11 -18.83
CA THR A 45 38.32 -6.77 -18.91
C THR A 45 37.34 -5.67 -19.34
N ALA A 46 36.24 -6.02 -20.02
CA ALA A 46 35.13 -5.09 -20.25
C ALA A 46 34.26 -4.89 -18.99
N ALA A 47 34.07 -5.93 -18.17
CA ALA A 47 33.33 -5.84 -16.92
C ALA A 47 34.08 -5.06 -15.82
N GLU A 48 35.41 -5.07 -15.84
CA GLU A 48 36.25 -4.33 -14.87
C GLU A 48 36.36 -2.83 -15.19
N ASN A 49 35.99 -2.38 -16.40
CA ASN A 49 35.98 -0.97 -16.82
C ASN A 49 34.56 -0.34 -16.89
N LEU A 50 33.50 -1.07 -16.54
CA LEU A 50 32.12 -0.57 -16.39
C LEU A 50 31.81 -0.21 -14.93
N GLY A 51 32.82 0.30 -14.22
CA GLY A 51 32.72 0.74 -12.82
C GLY A 51 32.02 2.09 -12.64
N ASP A 52 31.59 2.72 -13.73
CA ASP A 52 30.71 3.88 -13.67
C ASP A 52 29.27 3.36 -13.83
N GLU A 53 28.51 3.35 -12.74
CA GLU A 53 27.06 3.16 -12.76
C GLU A 53 26.44 4.30 -13.58
N ILE A 54 26.28 4.12 -14.89
CA ILE A 54 25.72 5.14 -15.78
C ILE A 54 24.22 5.28 -15.46
N PRO A 55 23.74 6.47 -15.05
CA PRO A 55 22.31 6.72 -14.85
C PRO A 55 21.53 6.48 -16.13
N LEU A 56 20.23 6.16 -16.01
CA LEU A 56 19.39 6.02 -17.19
C LEU A 56 19.32 7.36 -17.93
N PRO A 57 19.31 7.37 -19.27
CA PRO A 57 19.14 8.61 -20.02
C PRO A 57 17.84 9.29 -19.59
N ASP A 58 17.92 10.58 -19.27
CA ASP A 58 16.76 11.37 -18.86
C ASP A 58 16.40 12.37 -19.95
N THR A 59 15.27 12.12 -20.62
CA THR A 59 14.72 13.01 -21.64
C THR A 59 13.62 13.93 -21.11
N GLY A 60 13.38 13.91 -19.79
CA GLY A 60 12.41 14.74 -19.10
C GLY A 60 11.31 13.93 -18.39
N ARG A 61 10.43 14.67 -17.71
CA ARG A 61 9.32 14.10 -16.93
C ARG A 61 8.34 13.34 -17.82
N SER A 62 7.99 12.13 -17.40
CA SER A 62 7.01 11.30 -18.09
C SER A 62 5.60 11.53 -17.54
N GLN A 63 4.61 11.57 -18.44
CA GLN A 63 3.18 11.56 -18.09
C GLN A 63 2.56 10.16 -18.25
N TYR A 64 3.39 9.11 -18.27
CA TYR A 64 2.97 7.74 -18.57
C TYR A 64 1.75 7.28 -17.76
N ILE A 65 1.68 7.59 -16.46
CA ILE A 65 0.55 7.17 -15.62
C ILE A 65 -0.74 7.85 -16.03
N SER A 66 -0.75 9.18 -16.10
CA SER A 66 -1.97 9.93 -16.41
C SER A 66 -2.43 9.70 -17.84
N GLN A 67 -1.51 9.45 -18.78
CA GLN A 67 -1.85 9.10 -20.17
C GLN A 67 -2.44 7.69 -20.31
N THR A 68 -2.04 6.75 -19.46
CA THR A 68 -2.54 5.37 -19.47
C THR A 68 -3.65 5.14 -18.44
N ALA A 69 -4.06 6.17 -17.71
CA ALA A 69 -5.16 6.10 -16.77
C ALA A 69 -6.48 6.33 -17.51
N GLU A 70 -7.41 5.39 -17.40
CA GLU A 70 -8.75 5.48 -18.01
C GLU A 70 -9.72 6.28 -17.11
N VAL A 71 -9.25 7.40 -16.55
CA VAL A 71 -9.97 8.16 -15.53
C VAL A 71 -9.95 9.65 -15.88
N ARG A 72 -11.10 10.32 -15.73
CA ARG A 72 -11.28 11.73 -16.11
C ARG A 72 -11.74 12.64 -14.98
N ASP A 73 -12.39 12.08 -13.96
CA ASP A 73 -12.98 12.82 -12.85
C ASP A 73 -12.57 12.19 -11.50
N VAL A 74 -12.77 12.93 -10.41
CA VAL A 74 -12.35 12.53 -9.06
C VAL A 74 -13.12 11.30 -8.59
N VAL A 75 -14.41 11.18 -8.92
CA VAL A 75 -15.25 10.06 -8.48
C VAL A 75 -14.81 8.75 -9.16
N ALA A 76 -14.54 8.77 -10.46
CA ALA A 76 -13.99 7.66 -11.21
C ALA A 76 -12.57 7.33 -10.73
N ALA A 77 -11.78 8.31 -10.32
CA ALA A 77 -10.46 8.08 -9.73
C ALA A 77 -10.57 7.28 -8.43
N ILE A 78 -11.43 7.72 -7.49
CA ILE A 78 -11.66 7.01 -6.23
C ILE A 78 -12.08 5.55 -6.48
N ARG A 79 -13.04 5.33 -7.39
CA ARG A 79 -13.50 3.99 -7.76
C ARG A 79 -12.39 3.14 -8.40
N SER A 80 -11.63 3.72 -9.32
CA SER A 80 -10.52 3.05 -10.02
C SER A 80 -9.39 2.65 -9.08
N ILE A 81 -9.05 3.52 -8.11
CA ILE A 81 -8.04 3.26 -7.08
C ILE A 81 -8.46 2.05 -6.23
N ARG A 82 -9.73 2.01 -5.82
CA ARG A 82 -10.28 0.92 -5.00
C ARG A 82 -10.28 -0.42 -5.75
N THR A 83 -10.74 -0.43 -7.00
CA THR A 83 -10.88 -1.67 -7.78
C THR A 83 -9.54 -2.25 -8.24
N ARG A 84 -8.53 -1.41 -8.49
CA ARG A 84 -7.19 -1.83 -8.97
C ARG A 84 -6.16 -2.05 -7.86
N MET A 85 -6.55 -1.96 -6.58
CA MET A 85 -5.61 -2.08 -5.46
C MET A 85 -4.87 -3.42 -5.42
N PHE A 86 -5.54 -4.50 -5.81
CA PHE A 86 -5.01 -5.85 -5.70
C PHE A 86 -5.10 -6.60 -7.03
N ASP A 87 -4.10 -7.44 -7.27
CA ASP A 87 -4.18 -8.42 -8.35
C ASP A 87 -5.02 -9.63 -7.93
N GLU A 88 -5.61 -10.28 -8.94
CA GLU A 88 -6.36 -11.52 -8.78
C GLU A 88 -5.50 -12.63 -8.20
N LEU A 89 -6.13 -13.54 -7.44
CA LEU A 89 -5.44 -14.68 -6.86
C LEU A 89 -4.92 -15.62 -7.97
N PRO A 90 -3.62 -15.94 -7.99
CA PRO A 90 -3.07 -16.81 -9.01
C PRO A 90 -3.60 -18.23 -8.86
N GLN A 91 -3.97 -18.87 -9.98
CA GLN A 91 -4.50 -20.24 -10.01
C GLN A 91 -3.54 -21.26 -9.35
N ARG A 92 -2.22 -21.03 -9.47
CA ARG A 92 -1.17 -21.81 -8.79
C ARG A 92 -0.41 -20.92 -7.81
N ALA A 93 -1.12 -20.39 -6.82
CA ALA A 93 -0.53 -19.51 -5.83
C ALA A 93 0.60 -20.15 -5.01
N GLY A 94 0.56 -21.46 -4.79
CA GLY A 94 1.43 -22.09 -3.79
C GLY A 94 1.14 -21.60 -2.36
N MET A 95 -0.04 -21.01 -2.13
CA MET A 95 -0.56 -20.61 -0.82
C MET A 95 -1.49 -21.70 -0.30
N ASN A 96 -1.46 -21.95 1.01
CA ASN A 96 -2.44 -22.83 1.64
C ASN A 96 -3.82 -22.13 1.71
N SER A 97 -4.87 -22.91 1.98
CA SER A 97 -6.24 -22.40 2.06
C SER A 97 -6.42 -21.33 3.15
N THR A 98 -5.73 -21.47 4.29
CA THR A 98 -5.78 -20.48 5.38
C THR A 98 -5.22 -19.14 4.93
N ARG A 99 -4.09 -19.14 4.22
CA ARG A 99 -3.49 -17.91 3.69
C ARG A 99 -4.38 -17.25 2.63
N ILE A 100 -5.02 -18.03 1.78
CA ILE A 100 -5.97 -17.49 0.80
C ILE A 100 -7.14 -16.82 1.52
N ALA A 101 -7.69 -17.45 2.57
CA ALA A 101 -8.76 -16.86 3.37
C ALA A 101 -8.31 -15.57 4.08
N GLU A 102 -7.11 -15.54 4.65
CA GLU A 102 -6.53 -14.32 5.24
C GLU A 102 -6.45 -13.17 4.24
N VAL A 103 -5.97 -13.44 3.01
CA VAL A 103 -5.87 -12.44 1.95
C VAL A 103 -7.25 -11.91 1.58
N LEU A 104 -8.23 -12.80 1.36
CA LEU A 104 -9.58 -12.39 0.99
C LEU A 104 -10.30 -11.63 2.10
N ASN A 105 -10.13 -12.04 3.36
CA ASN A 105 -10.72 -11.39 4.52
C ASN A 105 -10.11 -10.02 4.77
N LEU A 106 -8.79 -9.87 4.61
CA LEU A 106 -8.14 -8.57 4.72
C LEU A 106 -8.65 -7.64 3.61
N ARG A 107 -8.63 -8.07 2.35
CA ARG A 107 -9.07 -7.24 1.22
C ARG A 107 -10.52 -6.75 1.40
N ARG A 108 -11.40 -7.60 1.92
CA ARG A 108 -12.79 -7.26 2.21
C ARG A 108 -12.95 -6.29 3.37
N SER A 109 -12.06 -6.33 4.36
CA SER A 109 -12.16 -5.51 5.56
C SER A 109 -11.53 -4.11 5.40
N LEU A 110 -10.84 -3.85 4.30
CA LEU A 110 -10.26 -2.53 4.03
C LEU A 110 -11.36 -1.48 3.79
N PRO A 111 -11.22 -0.28 4.36
CA PRO A 111 -12.18 0.80 4.13
C PRO A 111 -12.11 1.29 2.67
N PRO A 112 -13.21 1.83 2.14
CA PRO A 112 -13.28 2.41 0.79
C PRO A 112 -12.59 3.77 0.72
N LEU A 113 -11.27 3.81 0.94
CA LEU A 113 -10.45 5.02 0.94
C LEU A 113 -9.60 5.11 -0.32
N ALA A 114 -9.44 6.33 -0.82
CA ALA A 114 -8.44 6.71 -1.80
C ALA A 114 -7.59 7.87 -1.25
N SER A 115 -6.27 7.81 -1.38
CA SER A 115 -5.42 8.93 -0.97
C SER A 115 -5.56 10.10 -1.95
N VAL A 116 -5.46 11.33 -1.46
CA VAL A 116 -5.45 12.52 -2.33
C VAL A 116 -4.23 12.51 -3.25
N ALA A 117 -3.09 12.04 -2.75
CA ALA A 117 -1.86 11.82 -3.51
C ALA A 117 -2.09 10.96 -4.76
N HIS A 118 -2.78 9.82 -4.62
CA HIS A 118 -3.08 8.91 -5.73
C HIS A 118 -4.02 9.56 -6.76
N ILE A 119 -5.00 10.34 -6.31
CA ILE A 119 -5.93 11.01 -7.22
C ILE A 119 -5.19 12.01 -8.12
N HIS A 120 -4.26 12.79 -7.54
CA HIS A 120 -3.42 13.72 -8.28
C HIS A 120 -2.47 13.07 -9.27
N THR A 121 -2.07 11.81 -9.07
CA THR A 121 -1.24 11.11 -10.07
C THR A 121 -2.04 10.60 -11.26
N LEU A 122 -3.29 10.21 -11.03
CA LEU A 122 -4.17 9.75 -12.09
C LEU A 122 -4.66 10.92 -12.96
N LEU A 123 -4.98 12.07 -12.35
CA LEU A 123 -5.58 13.22 -13.02
C LEU A 123 -4.53 14.30 -13.31
N ASN A 124 -4.26 14.55 -14.60
CA ASN A 124 -3.19 15.46 -15.06
C ASN A 124 -3.55 16.97 -15.00
N ALA A 125 -4.08 17.46 -13.87
CA ALA A 125 -4.44 18.86 -13.67
C ALA A 125 -4.68 19.20 -12.17
N PRO A 126 -3.62 19.34 -11.35
CA PRO A 126 -3.76 19.40 -9.88
C PRO A 126 -4.67 20.53 -9.38
N THR A 127 -4.65 21.70 -10.02
CA THR A 127 -5.51 22.84 -9.63
C THR A 127 -6.98 22.61 -9.98
N GLN A 128 -7.26 21.93 -11.09
CA GLN A 128 -8.62 21.56 -11.47
C GLN A 128 -9.16 20.46 -10.55
N VAL A 129 -8.33 19.48 -10.24
CA VAL A 129 -8.66 18.37 -9.33
C VAL A 129 -9.01 18.89 -7.94
N GLU A 130 -8.22 19.82 -7.38
CA GLU A 130 -8.55 20.43 -6.08
C GLU A 130 -9.86 21.21 -6.11
N ARG A 131 -10.15 21.94 -7.19
CA ARG A 131 -11.44 22.63 -7.35
C ARG A 131 -12.59 21.63 -7.37
N GLU A 132 -12.46 20.56 -8.14
CA GLU A 132 -13.47 19.49 -8.21
C GLU A 132 -13.65 18.80 -6.85
N ILE A 133 -12.57 18.51 -6.12
CA ILE A 133 -12.63 17.97 -4.76
C ILE A 133 -13.44 18.89 -3.85
N VAL A 134 -13.17 20.20 -3.86
CA VAL A 134 -13.90 21.18 -3.05
C VAL A 134 -15.37 21.24 -3.42
N GLU A 135 -15.70 21.24 -4.72
CA GLU A 135 -17.08 21.22 -5.20
C GLU A 135 -17.81 19.94 -4.75
N LEU A 136 -17.17 18.78 -4.86
CA LEU A 136 -17.75 17.50 -4.43
C LEU A 136 -17.90 17.41 -2.90
N LEU A 137 -17.00 18.00 -2.12
CA LEU A 137 -17.11 18.12 -0.67
C LEU A 137 -18.28 19.01 -0.27
N GLN A 138 -18.44 20.16 -0.94
CA GLN A 138 -19.56 21.08 -0.71
C GLN A 138 -20.90 20.47 -1.10
N ALA A 139 -20.94 19.70 -2.19
CA ALA A 139 -22.11 18.95 -2.62
C ALA A 139 -22.40 17.72 -1.73
N GLY A 140 -21.53 17.39 -0.77
CA GLY A 140 -21.69 16.22 0.10
C GLY A 140 -21.53 14.87 -0.61
N ARG A 141 -20.99 14.85 -1.83
CA ARG A 141 -20.79 13.61 -2.61
C ARG A 141 -19.56 12.82 -2.16
N ILE A 142 -18.56 13.52 -1.64
CA ILE A 142 -17.36 12.92 -1.06
C ILE A 142 -17.13 13.48 0.33
N ARG A 143 -16.35 12.75 1.14
CA ARG A 143 -15.87 13.21 2.45
C ARG A 143 -14.35 13.10 2.50
N ARG A 144 -13.71 14.09 3.12
CA ARG A 144 -12.27 14.11 3.38
C ARG A 144 -11.99 13.66 4.80
N LEU A 145 -11.02 12.77 4.94
CA LEU A 145 -10.55 12.24 6.19
C LEU A 145 -9.10 12.66 6.40
N ILE A 146 -8.87 13.39 7.49
CA ILE A 146 -7.55 13.81 7.93
C ILE A 146 -7.21 13.01 9.19
N ILE A 147 -6.19 12.17 9.09
CA ILE A 147 -5.75 11.29 10.17
C ILE A 147 -4.60 11.97 10.90
N PRO A 148 -4.82 12.52 12.11
CA PRO A 148 -3.81 13.26 12.84
C PRO A 148 -2.60 12.39 13.17
N GLY A 149 -1.40 12.99 13.14
CA GLY A 149 -0.15 12.28 13.40
C GLY A 149 0.27 11.26 12.34
N ARG A 150 -0.47 11.15 11.23
CA ARG A 150 -0.17 10.27 10.09
C ARG A 150 -0.03 11.00 8.75
N GLY A 151 0.19 12.32 8.77
CA GLY A 151 0.60 13.07 7.59
C GLY A 151 0.31 14.56 7.65
N ASN A 152 1.32 15.36 8.00
CA ASN A 152 1.51 16.73 7.49
C ASN A 152 2.92 16.92 6.89
N ASP A 153 3.68 15.83 6.75
CA ASP A 153 4.99 15.82 6.10
C ASP A 153 4.83 15.57 4.59
N ALA A 154 5.85 15.88 3.79
CA ALA A 154 5.81 15.83 2.32
C ALA A 154 5.30 14.52 1.70
N ALA A 155 5.39 13.40 2.43
CA ALA A 155 4.91 12.07 2.03
C ALA A 155 3.76 11.54 2.91
N GLY A 156 2.90 12.41 3.43
CA GLY A 156 1.80 12.06 4.34
C GLY A 156 0.95 10.86 3.87
N LEU A 157 0.53 10.02 4.83
CA LEU A 157 -0.38 8.89 4.61
C LEU A 157 -1.81 9.24 5.02
N GLY A 158 -2.03 10.39 5.66
CA GLY A 158 -3.21 10.68 6.47
C GLY A 158 -4.31 11.46 5.77
N ASP A 159 -4.18 11.77 4.48
CA ASP A 159 -5.16 12.57 3.73
C ASP A 159 -5.87 11.70 2.69
N CYS A 160 -7.13 11.34 2.98
CA CYS A 160 -7.91 10.39 2.21
C CYS A 160 -9.29 10.93 1.86
N LEU A 161 -9.82 10.50 0.72
CA LEU A 161 -11.18 10.75 0.25
C LEU A 161 -11.97 9.44 0.21
N VAL A 162 -13.28 9.58 0.38
CA VAL A 162 -14.25 8.48 0.32
C VAL A 162 -15.57 9.01 -0.21
N LEU A 163 -16.28 8.19 -1.00
CA LEU A 163 -17.60 8.53 -1.49
C LEU A 163 -18.60 8.50 -0.34
N ALA A 164 -19.50 9.48 -0.29
CA ALA A 164 -20.52 9.55 0.77
C ALA A 164 -21.39 8.28 0.76
N GLU A 165 -21.82 7.81 -0.41
CA GLU A 165 -22.60 6.58 -0.58
C GLU A 165 -21.93 5.35 0.06
N GLU A 166 -20.63 5.16 -0.20
CA GLU A 166 -19.85 4.02 0.33
C GLU A 166 -19.61 4.16 1.84
N TRP A 167 -19.47 5.39 2.35
CA TRP A 167 -19.41 5.63 3.79
C TRP A 167 -20.71 5.20 4.46
N GLU A 168 -21.84 5.67 3.93
CA GLU A 168 -23.14 5.37 4.52
C GLU A 168 -23.45 3.88 4.48
N GLU A 169 -23.12 3.19 3.39
CA GLU A 169 -23.20 1.74 3.28
C GLU A 169 -22.37 1.07 4.40
N THR A 170 -21.13 1.51 4.61
CA THR A 170 -20.26 1.00 5.68
C THR A 170 -20.88 1.18 7.08
N VAL A 171 -21.58 2.29 7.33
CA VAL A 171 -22.30 2.52 8.59
C VAL A 171 -23.51 1.61 8.72
N ARG A 172 -24.30 1.46 7.65
CA ARG A 172 -25.53 0.63 7.64
C ARG A 172 -25.23 -0.85 7.82
N GLU A 173 -24.18 -1.36 7.17
CA GLU A 173 -23.76 -2.76 7.25
C GLU A 173 -23.14 -3.14 8.60
N ASN A 174 -22.73 -2.16 9.42
CA ASN A 174 -22.06 -2.45 10.67
C ASN A 174 -23.03 -2.97 11.74
N SER A 175 -22.88 -4.25 12.10
CA SER A 175 -23.73 -4.92 13.10
C SER A 175 -23.44 -4.50 14.55
N ALA A 176 -22.36 -3.78 14.81
CA ALA A 176 -22.01 -3.31 16.15
C ALA A 176 -22.76 -2.04 16.59
N LEU A 177 -23.41 -1.35 15.65
CA LEU A 177 -24.19 -0.14 15.90
C LEU A 177 -25.69 -0.48 15.97
N SER A 178 -26.41 0.12 16.92
CA SER A 178 -27.88 0.08 16.92
C SER A 178 -28.43 0.93 15.77
N GLU A 179 -29.62 0.60 15.26
CA GLU A 179 -30.26 1.37 14.18
C GLU A 179 -30.44 2.85 14.54
N GLU A 180 -30.85 3.15 15.78
CA GLU A 180 -30.96 4.52 16.29
C GLU A 180 -29.63 5.28 16.23
N LEU A 181 -28.52 4.62 16.58
CA LEU A 181 -27.20 5.23 16.53
C LEU A 181 -26.70 5.41 15.09
N LYS A 182 -27.03 4.49 14.19
CA LYS A 182 -26.74 4.62 12.76
C LYS A 182 -27.45 5.84 12.18
N GLU A 183 -28.77 5.94 12.38
CA GLU A 183 -29.56 7.07 11.89
C GLU A 183 -29.06 8.40 12.46
N LYS A 184 -28.83 8.46 13.77
CA LYS A 184 -28.26 9.64 14.43
C LYS A 184 -26.90 10.02 13.85
N PHE A 185 -26.00 9.06 13.67
CA PHE A 185 -24.67 9.30 13.11
C PHE A 185 -24.72 9.82 11.67
N LEU A 186 -25.60 9.24 10.84
CA LEU A 186 -25.81 9.68 9.45
C LEU A 186 -26.42 11.08 9.36
N ASP A 187 -27.42 11.39 10.19
CA ASP A 187 -28.01 12.74 10.28
C ASP A 187 -26.94 13.76 10.67
N ILE A 188 -26.13 13.44 11.67
CA ILE A 188 -25.00 14.28 12.10
C ILE A 188 -24.02 14.50 10.93
N LEU A 189 -23.60 13.43 10.25
CA LEU A 189 -22.72 13.51 9.09
C LEU A 189 -23.27 14.41 7.98
N SER A 190 -24.59 14.40 7.75
CA SER A 190 -25.22 15.28 6.75
C SER A 190 -25.15 16.77 7.13
N ARG A 191 -25.16 17.08 8.44
CA ARG A 191 -25.17 18.46 8.96
C ARG A 191 -23.80 19.10 9.10
N ILE A 192 -22.76 18.30 9.34
CA ILE A 192 -21.39 18.79 9.61
C ILE A 192 -20.68 19.29 8.33
N GLY A 193 -21.25 19.01 7.16
CA GLY A 193 -20.69 19.43 5.88
C GLY A 193 -19.29 18.86 5.65
N PRO A 194 -18.31 19.66 5.18
CA PRO A 194 -16.98 19.18 4.81
C PRO A 194 -16.02 18.96 6.01
N SER A 195 -16.44 19.24 7.25
CA SER A 195 -15.57 19.11 8.41
C SER A 195 -15.34 17.65 8.81
N SER A 196 -14.08 17.29 9.08
CA SER A 196 -13.69 15.97 9.59
C SER A 196 -13.65 15.90 11.12
N ALA A 197 -13.90 17.00 11.82
CA ALA A 197 -13.79 17.12 13.28
C ALA A 197 -15.15 17.36 13.93
N LEU A 198 -15.43 16.63 15.01
CA LEU A 198 -16.68 16.69 15.77
C LEU A 198 -16.43 17.13 17.21
N SER A 199 -17.40 17.84 17.78
CA SER A 199 -17.46 18.07 19.22
C SER A 199 -17.92 16.79 19.94
N GLN A 200 -17.31 16.48 21.08
CA GLN A 200 -17.75 15.37 21.95
C GLN A 200 -19.16 15.54 22.49
N SER A 201 -19.67 16.78 22.57
CA SER A 201 -21.00 17.08 23.11
C SER A 201 -22.16 16.57 22.26
N ILE A 202 -21.90 16.10 21.03
CA ILE A 202 -22.94 15.66 20.08
C ILE A 202 -23.45 14.25 20.43
N PHE A 203 -22.58 13.41 21.01
CA PHE A 203 -22.89 12.04 21.38
C PHE A 203 -22.91 11.88 22.90
N THR A 204 -23.74 10.97 23.39
CA THR A 204 -23.64 10.53 24.79
C THR A 204 -22.31 9.78 24.99
N PRO A 205 -21.78 9.70 26.21
CA PRO A 205 -20.53 8.99 26.48
C PRO A 205 -20.54 7.53 26.00
N ASP A 206 -21.68 6.85 26.07
CA ASP A 206 -21.82 5.46 25.64
C ASP A 206 -21.91 5.33 24.12
N GLU A 207 -22.68 6.20 23.45
CA GLU A 207 -22.71 6.27 21.97
C GLU A 207 -21.32 6.53 21.40
N TYR A 208 -20.60 7.48 21.98
CA TYR A 208 -19.24 7.81 21.58
C TYR A 208 -18.30 6.60 21.73
N ARG A 209 -18.33 5.89 22.86
CA ARG A 209 -17.52 4.68 23.07
C ARG A 209 -17.81 3.61 22.04
N VAL A 210 -19.08 3.41 21.69
CA VAL A 210 -19.51 2.46 20.67
C VAL A 210 -18.97 2.85 19.29
N LEU A 211 -19.09 4.14 18.90
CA LEU A 211 -18.57 4.65 17.63
C LEU A 211 -17.04 4.54 17.53
N VAL A 212 -16.32 4.82 18.62
CA VAL A 212 -14.86 4.63 18.67
C VAL A 212 -14.50 3.15 18.54
N ARG A 213 -15.18 2.26 19.26
CA ARG A 213 -14.94 0.83 19.20
C ARG A 213 -15.26 0.23 17.82
N ALA A 214 -16.30 0.75 17.18
CA ALA A 214 -16.67 0.40 15.81
C ALA A 214 -15.68 0.97 14.78
N GLY A 215 -14.86 1.96 15.16
CA GLY A 215 -13.83 2.55 14.30
C GLY A 215 -14.30 3.74 13.46
N PHE A 216 -15.46 4.33 13.79
CA PHE A 216 -15.98 5.51 13.09
C PHE A 216 -15.50 6.84 13.65
N LEU A 217 -14.94 6.83 14.87
CA LEU A 217 -14.38 8.00 15.55
C LEU A 217 -13.02 7.70 16.17
N VAL A 218 -12.14 8.70 16.19
CA VAL A 218 -10.86 8.68 16.91
C VAL A 218 -10.74 9.90 17.81
N SER A 219 -10.27 9.70 19.05
CA SER A 219 -9.99 10.79 19.99
C SER A 219 -8.63 11.43 19.72
N SER A 220 -8.54 12.76 19.83
CA SER A 220 -7.27 13.50 19.77
C SER A 220 -6.35 13.21 20.98
N SER A 221 -6.91 12.79 22.11
CA SER A 221 -6.18 12.67 23.39
C SER A 221 -5.12 11.56 23.44
N THR A 222 -5.07 10.67 22.46
CA THR A 222 -4.04 9.62 22.35
C THR A 222 -2.81 10.02 21.53
N TYR A 223 -2.77 11.24 20.96
CA TYR A 223 -1.73 11.64 19.99
C TYR A 223 -0.74 12.73 20.47
N THR A 224 -0.79 13.16 21.74
CA THR A 224 0.05 14.28 22.24
C THR A 224 1.53 13.94 22.48
N GLN A 225 2.08 12.84 21.95
CA GLN A 225 3.52 12.53 22.06
C GLN A 225 4.37 12.91 20.85
N ALA A 226 3.76 13.33 19.73
CA ALA A 226 4.50 13.89 18.61
C ALA A 226 4.06 15.35 18.43
N SER A 227 5.01 16.28 18.58
CA SER A 227 4.82 17.72 18.47
C SER A 227 4.09 18.10 17.17
N LEU A 228 2.83 18.50 17.27
CA LEU A 228 2.11 19.13 16.17
C LEU A 228 2.53 20.60 16.12
N ASN A 229 3.41 20.95 15.18
CA ASN A 229 3.51 22.34 14.71
C ASN A 229 2.23 22.63 13.92
N VAL A 230 1.23 23.14 14.62
CA VAL A 230 -0.05 23.57 14.05
C VAL A 230 0.18 24.92 13.35
N THR A 231 0.36 24.93 12.03
CA THR A 231 0.47 26.19 11.27
C THR A 231 -0.51 26.30 10.10
N SER A 232 -1.48 25.39 9.97
CA SER A 232 -2.45 25.50 8.87
C SER A 232 -3.72 24.68 9.13
N LEU A 233 -4.52 25.13 10.10
CA LEU A 233 -5.96 24.84 10.11
C LEU A 233 -6.69 26.15 9.78
N PRO A 234 -7.54 26.20 8.74
CA PRO A 234 -8.42 27.34 8.55
C PRO A 234 -9.51 27.32 9.63
N ASN A 235 -9.54 28.40 10.41
CA ASN A 235 -10.71 28.88 11.18
C ASN A 235 -11.15 28.07 12.42
N LEU A 236 -10.26 27.87 13.39
CA LEU A 236 -10.65 27.63 14.79
C LEU A 236 -10.55 28.94 15.60
N PRO A 237 -11.47 29.24 16.54
CA PRO A 237 -11.41 30.44 17.36
C PRO A 237 -10.12 30.51 18.19
N PRO A 238 -9.47 31.68 18.30
CA PRO A 238 -8.16 31.84 18.93
C PRO A 238 -8.31 31.84 20.46
N ALA A 239 -8.47 30.67 21.07
CA ALA A 239 -8.49 30.55 22.53
C ALA A 239 -7.66 29.38 23.09
N VAL A 240 -6.85 28.69 22.27
CA VAL A 240 -6.13 27.47 22.72
C VAL A 240 -4.64 27.45 22.40
N ILE A 241 -4.05 28.58 22.02
CA ILE A 241 -2.59 28.68 21.83
C ILE A 241 -1.93 29.22 23.10
N SER A 242 -2.03 28.46 24.19
CA SER A 242 -1.13 28.61 25.33
C SER A 242 -0.09 27.49 25.27
N SER A 243 0.89 27.65 24.38
CA SER A 243 2.08 26.80 24.34
C SER A 243 2.87 26.94 25.64
N ALA A 244 2.84 25.92 26.47
CA ALA A 244 3.72 25.77 27.62
C ALA A 244 5.13 25.37 27.13
N SER A 245 5.94 26.37 26.79
CA SER A 245 7.39 26.24 26.74
C SER A 245 8.03 27.39 27.53
N ARG A 246 8.29 27.15 28.81
CA ARG A 246 9.27 27.92 29.61
C ARG A 246 9.96 26.97 30.56
N LYS A 247 11.19 26.57 30.23
CA LYS A 247 12.19 26.21 31.23
C LYS A 247 12.97 27.48 31.57
N GLY A 248 12.71 28.03 32.74
CA GLY A 248 13.47 29.10 33.38
C GLY A 248 13.23 29.04 34.89
N PRO A 249 14.26 29.23 35.73
CA PRO A 249 14.14 28.96 37.16
C PRO A 249 13.31 30.03 37.89
N ALA A 250 12.80 29.61 39.05
CA ALA A 250 11.77 30.24 39.87
C ALA A 250 12.02 31.70 40.26
N LEU A 251 10.95 32.49 40.20
CA LEU A 251 10.65 33.57 41.15
C LEU A 251 9.14 33.57 41.41
N ALA A 252 8.80 33.57 42.70
CA ALA A 252 7.44 33.59 43.21
C ALA A 252 6.74 34.91 42.87
N SER A 253 5.48 34.84 42.44
CA SER A 253 4.52 35.91 42.67
C SER A 253 3.12 35.33 42.82
N ASP A 254 2.58 35.63 43.98
CA ASP A 254 1.21 35.49 44.42
C ASP A 254 0.25 36.26 43.50
N ASN A 255 -0.83 35.62 43.02
CA ASN A 255 -2.12 36.27 42.78
C ASN A 255 -3.22 35.28 42.34
N ASP A 256 -4.34 35.38 43.04
CA ASP A 256 -5.66 34.79 42.79
C ASP A 256 -6.04 34.67 41.30
N ARG A 257 -6.35 33.45 40.87
CA ARG A 257 -7.23 33.20 39.72
C ARG A 257 -8.16 32.02 40.02
N PRO A 258 -9.45 32.11 39.61
CA PRO A 258 -10.48 31.17 39.99
C PRO A 258 -10.16 29.78 39.44
N VAL A 259 -10.43 28.77 40.27
CA VAL A 259 -10.37 27.33 39.95
C VAL A 259 -11.23 27.07 38.71
N GLN A 260 -10.60 27.13 37.53
CA GLN A 260 -11.15 26.54 36.32
C GLN A 260 -11.14 25.04 36.54
N THR A 261 -12.32 24.47 36.73
CA THR A 261 -12.51 23.03 36.85
C THR A 261 -11.90 22.33 35.63
N ASP A 262 -11.12 21.28 35.88
CA ASP A 262 -10.49 20.39 34.89
C ASP A 262 -11.45 19.85 33.80
N ALA A 263 -12.77 20.02 33.99
CA ALA A 263 -13.82 19.67 33.07
C ALA A 263 -13.88 20.56 31.81
N GLN A 264 -13.51 21.85 31.90
CA GLN A 264 -13.63 22.78 30.77
C GLN A 264 -12.41 22.78 29.83
N ALA A 265 -11.28 22.24 30.29
CA ALA A 265 -10.04 22.09 29.51
C ALA A 265 -9.98 20.80 28.67
N ARG A 266 -11.02 19.96 28.71
CA ARG A 266 -11.08 18.65 28.01
C ARG A 266 -12.25 18.54 27.02
N ALA A 267 -12.53 19.58 26.23
CA ALA A 267 -13.28 19.37 25.00
C ALA A 267 -12.38 18.63 24.00
N ALA A 268 -12.17 17.33 24.21
CA ALA A 268 -11.33 16.54 23.34
C ALA A 268 -12.01 16.46 21.97
N THR A 269 -11.38 17.01 20.95
CA THR A 269 -11.89 16.97 19.58
C THR A 269 -11.89 15.52 19.08
N LEU A 270 -13.00 15.12 18.45
CA LEU A 270 -13.10 13.81 17.79
C LEU A 270 -12.86 13.98 16.30
N PHE A 271 -12.19 13.01 15.70
CA PHE A 271 -12.02 12.96 14.25
C PHE A 271 -12.80 11.80 13.67
N LEU A 272 -13.40 12.03 12.51
CA LEU A 272 -14.01 10.98 11.71
C LEU A 272 -12.97 9.97 11.25
N SER A 273 -13.34 8.69 11.25
CA SER A 273 -12.55 7.61 10.70
C SER A 273 -13.45 6.54 10.09
N LEU A 274 -12.86 5.59 9.36
CA LEU A 274 -13.53 4.37 8.96
C LEU A 274 -12.93 3.15 9.67
N PRO A 275 -13.71 2.08 9.88
CA PRO A 275 -13.18 0.81 10.36
C PRO A 275 -11.96 0.38 9.55
N ASN A 276 -10.94 -0.20 10.22
CA ASN A 276 -9.71 -0.68 9.59
C ASN A 276 -8.85 0.37 8.84
N THR A 277 -9.09 1.67 9.02
CA THR A 277 -8.24 2.74 8.47
C THR A 277 -6.76 2.54 8.81
N GLY A 278 -6.43 2.18 10.05
CA GLY A 278 -5.04 1.92 10.43
C GLY A 278 -4.38 0.74 9.69
N THR A 279 -5.17 -0.28 9.33
CA THR A 279 -4.71 -1.42 8.54
C THR A 279 -4.43 -1.00 7.09
N TYR A 280 -5.33 -0.21 6.51
CA TYR A 280 -5.13 0.39 5.19
C TYR A 280 -3.85 1.23 5.13
N LEU A 281 -3.66 2.15 6.09
CA LEU A 281 -2.46 2.98 6.15
C LEU A 281 -1.17 2.17 6.30
N ARG A 282 -1.19 1.11 7.11
CA ARG A 282 -0.04 0.23 7.28
C ARG A 282 0.31 -0.49 5.97
N LEU A 283 -0.71 -0.99 5.26
CA LEU A 283 -0.54 -1.65 3.99
C LEU A 283 0.02 -0.69 2.92
N LEU A 284 -0.52 0.53 2.87
CA LEU A 284 -0.08 1.60 1.98
C LEU A 284 1.39 1.98 2.27
N GLY A 285 1.74 2.20 3.54
CA GLY A 285 3.12 2.46 3.95
C GLY A 285 4.08 1.32 3.65
N ALA A 286 3.66 0.06 3.85
CA ALA A 286 4.45 -1.12 3.52
C ALA A 286 4.68 -1.26 2.00
N GLY A 287 3.69 -0.91 1.18
CA GLY A 287 3.80 -0.88 -0.29
C GLY A 287 4.84 0.14 -0.75
N ARG A 288 4.72 1.40 -0.30
CA ARG A 288 5.70 2.47 -0.58
C ARG A 288 7.12 2.08 -0.16
N ALA A 289 7.28 1.58 1.07
CA ALA A 289 8.57 1.14 1.58
C ALA A 289 9.17 -0.01 0.77
N HIS A 290 8.35 -0.95 0.30
CA HIS A 290 8.82 -2.03 -0.55
C HIS A 290 9.30 -1.53 -1.91
N LEU A 291 8.56 -0.62 -2.54
CA LEU A 291 8.93 -0.03 -3.83
C LEU A 291 10.27 0.70 -3.75
N ILE A 292 10.44 1.56 -2.74
CA ILE A 292 11.70 2.28 -2.49
C ILE A 292 12.85 1.30 -2.24
N ALA A 293 12.61 0.25 -1.47
CA ALA A 293 13.63 -0.78 -1.22
C ALA A 293 14.04 -1.54 -2.49
N LEU A 294 13.15 -1.69 -3.49
CA LEU A 294 13.50 -2.28 -4.78
C LEU A 294 14.31 -1.32 -5.64
N LEU A 295 13.97 -0.03 -5.64
CA LEU A 295 14.71 1.01 -6.38
C LEU A 295 16.11 1.23 -5.81
N ARG A 296 16.26 1.32 -4.48
CA ARG A 296 17.57 1.47 -3.82
C ARG A 296 18.53 0.30 -4.03
N ARG A 297 18.02 -0.84 -4.52
CA ARG A 297 18.83 -2.00 -4.91
C ARG A 297 19.30 -1.93 -6.35
N SER A 298 18.76 -1.00 -7.15
CA SER A 298 19.22 -0.73 -8.51
C SER A 298 20.40 0.23 -8.51
N PRO A 299 21.25 0.19 -9.54
CA PRO A 299 22.25 1.22 -9.79
C PRO A 299 21.61 2.60 -9.80
N CYS A 300 22.29 3.60 -9.23
CA CYS A 300 21.80 4.99 -9.13
C CYS A 300 20.43 5.19 -8.46
N SER A 301 19.85 4.17 -7.80
CA SER A 301 18.44 4.18 -7.35
C SER A 301 17.40 4.39 -8.47
N GLU A 302 17.76 4.00 -9.69
CA GLU A 302 16.90 4.12 -10.88
C GLU A 302 16.63 2.74 -11.50
N ALA A 303 15.45 2.56 -12.10
CA ALA A 303 15.15 1.35 -12.87
C ALA A 303 14.12 1.62 -13.97
N PRO A 304 14.19 0.89 -15.10
CA PRO A 304 13.08 0.83 -16.05
C PRO A 304 11.83 0.29 -15.36
N LEU A 305 10.66 0.85 -15.70
CA LEU A 305 9.37 0.47 -15.09
C LEU A 305 9.08 -1.03 -15.21
N SER A 306 9.40 -1.63 -16.36
CA SER A 306 9.24 -3.06 -16.63
C SER A 306 10.08 -3.94 -15.70
N LEU A 307 11.33 -3.54 -15.45
CA LEU A 307 12.24 -4.24 -14.55
C LEU A 307 11.76 -4.14 -13.10
N LEU A 308 11.32 -2.96 -12.68
CA LEU A 308 10.82 -2.75 -11.32
C LEU A 308 9.54 -3.55 -11.06
N LYS A 309 8.64 -3.63 -12.05
CA LYS A 309 7.45 -4.48 -12.01
C LYS A 309 7.82 -5.97 -11.86
N ASP A 310 8.77 -6.44 -12.65
CA ASP A 310 9.26 -7.82 -12.56
C ASP A 310 9.80 -8.15 -11.16
N ARG A 311 10.59 -7.24 -10.57
CA ARG A 311 11.10 -7.39 -9.21
C ARG A 311 10.00 -7.39 -8.15
N TRP A 312 8.98 -6.54 -8.32
CA TRP A 312 7.80 -6.50 -7.45
C TRP A 312 7.05 -7.83 -7.46
N ASP A 313 6.90 -8.44 -8.64
CA ASP A 313 6.24 -9.72 -8.81
C ASP A 313 7.09 -10.93 -8.37
N GLY A 314 8.31 -10.68 -7.87
CA GLY A 314 9.21 -11.71 -7.34
C GLY A 314 10.00 -12.45 -8.42
N ALA A 315 10.20 -11.85 -9.59
CA ALA A 315 11.17 -12.33 -10.56
C ALA A 315 12.58 -12.22 -9.96
N VAL A 316 13.35 -13.31 -10.06
CA VAL A 316 14.75 -13.33 -9.64
C VAL A 316 15.60 -13.07 -10.87
N GLU A 317 16.33 -11.96 -10.86
CA GLU A 317 17.40 -11.68 -11.82
C GLU A 317 18.53 -12.68 -11.59
N THR A 318 18.40 -13.86 -12.19
CA THR A 318 19.54 -14.76 -12.38
C THR A 318 19.80 -14.81 -13.87
N GLU A 319 21.03 -14.52 -14.29
CA GLU A 319 21.52 -14.62 -15.68
C GLU A 319 21.47 -16.06 -16.25
N LYS A 320 20.80 -16.98 -15.56
CA LYS A 320 20.64 -18.36 -15.97
C LYS A 320 19.64 -18.40 -17.13
N SER A 321 20.14 -18.66 -18.33
CA SER A 321 19.42 -18.81 -19.61
C SER A 321 18.11 -19.62 -19.53
N PHE A 322 18.00 -20.54 -18.57
CA PHE A 322 16.81 -21.33 -18.31
C PHE A 322 15.59 -20.50 -17.85
N HIS A 323 15.78 -19.45 -17.05
CA HIS A 323 14.68 -18.61 -16.58
C HIS A 323 14.12 -17.74 -17.71
N LEU A 324 14.99 -17.28 -18.61
CA LEU A 324 14.61 -16.54 -19.82
C LEU A 324 13.80 -17.43 -20.79
N ALA A 325 14.25 -18.68 -20.99
CA ALA A 325 13.57 -19.65 -21.85
C ALA A 325 12.20 -20.10 -21.29
N LYS A 326 12.06 -20.20 -19.96
CA LYS A 326 10.77 -20.45 -19.31
C LYS A 326 9.81 -19.27 -19.48
N ARG A 327 10.30 -18.05 -19.28
CA ARG A 327 9.52 -16.82 -19.52
C ARG A 327 9.05 -16.71 -20.97
N ALA A 328 9.90 -17.03 -21.95
CA ALA A 328 9.54 -17.04 -23.37
C ALA A 328 8.47 -18.10 -23.73
N ARG A 329 8.34 -19.16 -22.92
CA ARG A 329 7.30 -20.20 -23.05
C ARG A 329 6.03 -19.92 -22.23
N GLY A 330 5.94 -18.78 -21.55
CA GLY A 330 4.84 -18.48 -20.62
C GLY A 330 4.86 -19.31 -19.33
N GLU A 331 5.95 -20.03 -19.06
CA GLU A 331 6.14 -20.79 -17.83
C GLU A 331 6.73 -19.90 -16.74
N PHE A 332 6.15 -19.96 -15.53
CA PHE A 332 6.59 -19.15 -14.41
C PHE A 332 8.02 -19.54 -13.98
N ALA A 333 8.96 -18.62 -14.19
CA ALA A 333 10.38 -18.78 -13.85
C ALA A 333 10.79 -18.03 -12.56
N GLY A 334 9.82 -17.56 -11.76
CA GLY A 334 10.06 -16.79 -10.54
C GLY A 334 9.92 -17.60 -9.24
N ILE A 335 10.02 -16.91 -8.11
CA ILE A 335 9.63 -17.45 -6.79
C ILE A 335 8.12 -17.66 -6.79
N LEU A 336 7.61 -18.84 -6.42
CA LEU A 336 6.17 -19.12 -6.38
C LEU A 336 5.40 -17.94 -5.76
N PRO A 337 4.26 -17.51 -6.32
CA PRO A 337 3.58 -16.29 -5.88
C PRO A 337 3.41 -16.19 -4.37
N GLY A 338 2.98 -17.25 -3.70
CA GLY A 338 2.80 -17.32 -2.24
C GLY A 338 4.06 -17.16 -1.39
N ARG A 339 5.25 -17.23 -2.00
CA ARG A 339 6.55 -16.98 -1.34
C ARG A 339 7.10 -15.58 -1.62
N THR A 340 6.47 -14.80 -2.49
CA THR A 340 6.88 -13.43 -2.79
C THR A 340 6.41 -12.47 -1.69
N LYS A 341 7.13 -11.35 -1.53
CA LYS A 341 6.74 -10.30 -0.59
C LYS A 341 5.38 -9.68 -0.95
N LYS A 342 5.10 -9.54 -2.25
CA LYS A 342 3.81 -9.10 -2.79
C LYS A 342 2.64 -9.86 -2.17
N TRP A 343 2.69 -11.19 -2.10
CA TRP A 343 1.59 -12.00 -1.55
C TRP A 343 1.67 -12.22 -0.04
N LYS A 344 2.88 -12.29 0.52
CA LYS A 344 3.11 -12.55 1.96
C LYS A 344 2.86 -11.33 2.84
N ASP A 345 3.31 -10.15 2.42
CA ASP A 345 3.27 -8.95 3.26
C ASP A 345 2.30 -7.90 2.70
N LEU A 346 2.14 -7.87 1.37
CA LEU A 346 1.32 -6.87 0.68
C LEU A 346 0.00 -7.44 0.13
N TYR A 347 -0.34 -8.67 0.48
CA TYR A 347 -1.63 -9.30 0.18
C TYR A 347 -2.04 -9.25 -1.30
N GLY A 348 -1.06 -9.29 -2.20
CA GLY A 348 -1.25 -9.22 -3.64
C GLY A 348 -1.47 -7.81 -4.18
N MET A 349 -1.03 -6.78 -3.47
CA MET A 349 -1.09 -5.39 -3.92
C MET A 349 -0.48 -5.24 -5.32
N GLN A 350 -1.19 -4.55 -6.20
CA GLN A 350 -0.77 -4.32 -7.57
C GLN A 350 0.44 -3.36 -7.61
N PHE A 351 1.45 -3.69 -8.41
CA PHE A 351 2.65 -2.86 -8.59
C PHE A 351 2.29 -1.42 -9.01
N ARG A 352 1.43 -1.31 -10.03
CA ARG A 352 0.98 -0.04 -10.58
C ARG A 352 0.31 0.83 -9.52
N TRP A 353 -0.53 0.24 -8.68
CA TRP A 353 -1.19 0.94 -7.58
C TRP A 353 -0.17 1.51 -6.58
N ALA A 354 0.82 0.71 -6.16
CA ALA A 354 1.86 1.16 -5.23
C ALA A 354 2.76 2.27 -5.84
N LEU A 355 3.02 2.20 -7.14
CA LEU A 355 3.78 3.20 -7.89
C LEU A 355 3.01 4.52 -7.99
N GLU A 356 1.73 4.48 -8.39
CA GLU A 356 0.84 5.64 -8.48
C GLU A 356 0.76 6.38 -7.13
N GLU A 357 0.69 5.63 -6.03
CA GLU A 357 0.67 6.17 -4.67
C GLU A 357 2.02 6.81 -4.28
N ALA A 358 3.14 6.16 -4.57
CA ALA A 358 4.47 6.67 -4.25
C ALA A 358 4.83 7.93 -5.04
N LEU A 359 4.37 8.04 -6.28
CA LEU A 359 4.52 9.23 -7.12
C LEU A 359 3.75 10.42 -6.56
N GLY A 360 2.51 10.18 -6.14
CA GLY A 360 1.65 11.24 -5.60
C GLY A 360 2.17 11.78 -4.28
N ALA A 361 2.85 10.90 -3.52
CA ALA A 361 3.52 11.25 -2.29
C ALA A 361 4.90 11.90 -2.50
N GLY A 362 5.34 12.10 -3.74
CA GLY A 362 6.64 12.69 -4.06
C GLY A 362 7.84 11.85 -3.58
N LEU A 363 7.68 10.54 -3.47
CA LEU A 363 8.75 9.63 -3.02
C LEU A 363 9.63 9.13 -4.17
N VAL A 364 9.07 9.16 -5.38
CA VAL A 364 9.71 8.72 -6.62
C VAL A 364 9.27 9.66 -7.74
N GLU A 365 10.00 9.67 -8.84
CA GLU A 365 9.60 10.34 -10.08
C GLU A 365 9.66 9.37 -11.27
N ILE A 366 8.83 9.62 -12.30
CA ILE A 366 8.92 8.93 -13.59
C ILE A 366 9.48 9.90 -14.63
N PHE A 367 10.47 9.43 -15.38
CA PHE A 367 11.09 10.14 -16.48
C PHE A 367 11.10 9.28 -17.75
N GLU A 368 11.24 9.92 -18.90
CA GLU A 368 11.37 9.24 -20.19
C GLU A 368 12.82 8.90 -20.49
N THR A 369 13.08 7.64 -20.89
CA THR A 369 14.43 7.18 -21.25
C THR A 369 14.71 7.17 -22.76
N GLY A 370 13.67 7.31 -23.58
CA GLY A 370 13.74 7.26 -25.05
C GLY A 370 14.05 5.88 -25.66
N SER A 371 14.43 4.86 -24.87
CA SER A 371 14.88 3.56 -25.41
C SER A 371 14.28 2.33 -24.71
N VAL A 372 14.14 2.37 -23.38
CA VAL A 372 13.69 1.22 -22.57
C VAL A 372 12.31 1.43 -21.92
N GLY A 373 11.59 2.46 -22.37
CA GLY A 373 10.34 2.91 -21.79
C GLY A 373 10.53 3.85 -20.59
N PRO A 374 9.50 4.07 -19.77
CA PRO A 374 9.59 4.98 -18.62
C PRO A 374 10.60 4.47 -17.57
N GLY A 375 11.48 5.37 -17.14
CA GLY A 375 12.39 5.18 -16.02
C GLY A 375 11.75 5.67 -14.72
N ILE A 376 12.11 5.06 -13.60
CA ILE A 376 11.65 5.44 -12.26
C ILE A 376 12.88 5.64 -11.39
N ARG A 377 12.92 6.72 -10.61
CA ARG A 377 13.97 6.95 -9.61
C ARG A 377 13.42 7.42 -8.27
N CYS A 378 14.19 7.20 -7.20
CA CYS A 378 13.88 7.77 -5.88
C CYS A 378 14.20 9.27 -5.85
N LEU A 379 13.42 10.03 -5.08
CA LEU A 379 13.65 11.45 -4.79
C LEU A 379 14.34 11.68 -3.44
#